data_AF-A0A2Z4UD95-F1
#
_entry.id   AF-A0A2Z4UD95-F1
#
_cell.length_a   1.000
_cell.length_b   1.000
_cell.length_c   1.000
_cell.angle_alpha   90.00
_cell.angle_beta   90.00
_cell.angle_gamma   90.00
#
_symmetry.space_group_name_H-M   'P 1'
#
loop_
_entity.id
_entity.type
_entity.pdbx_description
1 polymer ?
#
loop_
_entity_poly.entity_id
_entity_poly.type
_entity_poly.pdbx_seq_one_letter_code
_entity_poly.pdbx_strand_id
1 'polypeptide(L)'
;MKSLFENITEDEFQTLELILQNPGRTPASFFFTDPTIDGRIEELEKHGLIKLNSDAQMTITELGRASLKEHDSMLLKAKHTKYVELLKFLIPTFISLAALIVSIIALLQT
;
A
#
# COMPACT_ATOMS: atom_id res chain seq x y z
N MET A 1 2.60 -8.57 -16.98
CA MET A 1 3.04 -9.44 -15.87
C MET A 1 1.90 -9.49 -14.88
N LYS A 2 1.29 -10.66 -14.69
CA LYS A 2 0.33 -10.88 -13.61
C LYS A 2 1.12 -10.79 -12.31
N SER A 3 0.74 -9.93 -11.36
CA SER A 3 1.50 -9.84 -10.11
C SER A 3 1.43 -11.20 -9.43
N LEU A 4 2.56 -11.70 -8.92
CA LEU A 4 2.61 -12.95 -8.15
C LEU A 4 1.74 -12.88 -6.88
N PHE A 5 1.23 -11.70 -6.54
CA PHE A 5 0.58 -11.38 -5.27
C PHE A 5 -0.85 -10.86 -5.44
N GLU A 6 -1.49 -11.06 -6.60
CA GLU A 6 -2.90 -10.69 -6.85
C GLU A 6 -3.89 -11.31 -5.85
N ASN A 7 -3.49 -12.35 -5.13
CA ASN A 7 -4.32 -13.07 -4.17
C ASN A 7 -4.06 -12.67 -2.71
N ILE A 8 -3.26 -11.63 -2.46
CA ILE A 8 -2.95 -11.15 -1.11
C ILE A 8 -3.60 -9.80 -0.89
N THR A 9 -4.34 -9.70 0.20
CA THR A 9 -5.09 -8.53 0.64
C THR A 9 -4.18 -7.52 1.35
N GLU A 10 -4.65 -6.27 1.44
CA GLU A 10 -3.91 -5.21 2.15
C GLU A 10 -3.63 -5.57 3.62
N ASP A 11 -4.60 -6.21 4.30
CA ASP A 11 -4.47 -6.60 5.71
C ASP A 11 -3.41 -7.71 5.89
N GLU A 12 -3.25 -8.59 4.90
CA GLU A 12 -2.19 -9.59 4.87
C GLU A 12 -0.82 -8.96 4.61
N PHE A 13 -0.72 -7.94 3.75
CA PHE A 13 0.51 -7.16 3.61
C PHE A 13 0.89 -6.43 4.91
N GLN A 14 -0.08 -5.84 5.60
CA GLN A 14 0.15 -5.21 6.91
C GLN A 14 0.61 -6.24 7.95
N THR A 15 0.00 -7.44 7.96
CA THR A 15 0.42 -8.53 8.84
C THR A 15 1.84 -8.98 8.53
N LEU A 16 2.20 -9.07 7.26
CA LEU A 16 3.55 -9.44 6.80
C LEU A 16 4.60 -8.40 7.22
N GLU A 17 4.28 -7.12 7.16
CA GLU A 17 5.13 -6.04 7.64
C GLU A 17 5.30 -6.06 9.16
N LEU A 18 4.22 -6.35 9.89
CA LEU A 18 4.24 -6.50 11.35
C LEU A 18 5.11 -7.69 11.80
N ILE A 19 5.08 -8.81 11.07
CA ILE A 19 5.97 -9.97 11.28
C ILE A 19 7.44 -9.58 10.97
N LEU A 20 7.68 -8.83 9.90
CA LEU A 20 9.02 -8.34 9.54
C LEU A 20 9.62 -7.45 10.65
N GLN A 21 8.80 -6.62 11.29
CA GLN A 21 9.22 -5.75 12.40
C GLN A 21 9.42 -6.52 13.72
N ASN A 22 8.78 -7.68 13.88
CA ASN A 22 8.79 -8.48 15.10
C ASN A 22 9.19 -9.95 14.82
N PRO A 23 10.41 -10.20 14.30
CA PRO A 23 10.83 -11.55 13.94
C PRO A 23 10.88 -12.46 15.17
N GLY A 24 10.52 -13.73 14.99
CA GLY A 24 10.60 -14.73 16.07
C GLY A 24 9.43 -14.69 17.07
N ARG A 25 8.43 -13.82 16.86
CA ARG A 25 7.22 -13.80 17.69
C ARG A 25 6.22 -14.86 17.25
N THR A 26 5.41 -15.32 18.21
CA THR A 26 4.33 -16.28 17.97
C THR A 26 3.04 -15.55 17.57
N PRO A 27 2.15 -16.19 16.78
CA PRO A 27 0.85 -15.64 16.39
C PRO A 27 0.04 -15.11 17.58
N ALA A 28 0.00 -15.89 18.66
CA ALA A 28 -0.72 -15.57 19.89
C ALA A 28 -0.32 -14.22 20.52
N SER A 29 0.91 -13.73 20.26
CA SER A 29 1.35 -12.44 20.80
C SER A 29 0.62 -11.23 20.20
N PHE A 30 -0.08 -11.42 19.08
CA PHE A 30 -0.82 -10.37 18.39
C PHE A 30 -2.34 -10.50 18.51
N PHE A 31 -2.83 -11.65 18.99
CA PHE A 31 -4.26 -11.98 19.04
C PHE A 31 -5.12 -10.96 19.80
N PHE A 32 -4.59 -10.40 20.89
CA PHE A 32 -5.30 -9.38 21.67
C PHE A 32 -5.46 -8.04 20.94
N THR A 33 -4.60 -7.76 19.97
CA THR A 33 -4.64 -6.55 19.16
C THR A 33 -5.46 -6.79 17.89
N ASP A 34 -5.36 -7.99 17.33
CA ASP A 34 -6.10 -8.41 16.14
C ASP A 34 -6.57 -9.87 16.26
N PRO A 35 -7.87 -10.10 16.51
CA PRO A 35 -8.42 -11.44 16.68
C PRO A 35 -8.52 -12.24 15.36
N THR A 36 -8.31 -11.60 14.21
CA THR A 36 -8.35 -12.24 12.88
C THR A 36 -6.97 -12.65 12.37
N ILE A 37 -5.92 -12.39 13.17
CA ILE A 37 -4.54 -12.59 12.73
C ILE A 37 -4.21 -14.05 12.41
N ASP A 38 -4.82 -15.01 13.11
CA ASP A 38 -4.55 -16.44 12.90
C ASP A 38 -4.87 -16.87 11.47
N GLY A 39 -6.02 -16.44 10.94
CA GLY A 39 -6.42 -16.75 9.56
C GLY A 39 -5.52 -16.11 8.51
N ARG A 40 -5.03 -14.88 8.77
CA ARG A 40 -4.09 -14.22 7.85
C ARG A 40 -2.69 -14.85 7.91
N ILE A 41 -2.26 -15.33 9.08
CA ILE A 41 -1.01 -16.07 9.23
C ILE A 41 -1.07 -17.39 8.46
N GLU A 42 -2.18 -18.12 8.56
CA GLU A 42 -2.41 -19.35 7.80
C GLU A 42 -2.33 -19.11 6.29
N GLU A 43 -2.98 -18.07 5.78
CA GLU A 43 -2.95 -17.75 4.35
C GLU A 43 -1.56 -17.28 3.91
N LEU A 44 -0.87 -16.44 4.70
CA LEU A 44 0.52 -16.03 4.41
C LEU A 44 1.51 -17.21 4.40
N GLU A 45 1.32 -18.20 5.28
CA GLU A 45 2.14 -19.41 5.31
C GLU A 45 1.85 -20.30 4.10
N LYS A 46 0.57 -20.45 3.73
CA LYS A 46 0.14 -21.20 2.53
C LYS A 46 0.70 -20.61 1.23
N HIS A 47 0.86 -19.28 1.15
CA HIS A 47 1.55 -18.60 0.05
C HIS A 47 3.09 -18.64 0.16
N GLY A 48 3.64 -19.21 1.22
CA GLY A 48 5.08 -19.34 1.45
C GLY A 48 5.78 -18.01 1.77
N LEU A 49 5.03 -16.99 2.19
CA LEU A 49 5.57 -15.67 2.53
C LEU A 49 6.16 -15.62 3.94
N ILE A 50 5.67 -16.48 4.81
CA ILE A 50 6.19 -16.69 6.15
C ILE A 50 6.46 -18.18 6.39
N LYS A 51 7.20 -18.46 7.46
CA LYS A 51 7.43 -19.81 7.98
C LYS A 51 7.28 -19.79 9.49
N LEU A 52 6.60 -20.80 10.02
CA LEU A 52 6.61 -21.12 11.44
C LEU A 52 7.73 -22.14 11.73
N ASN A 53 8.52 -21.89 12.76
CA ASN A 53 9.48 -22.89 13.25
C ASN A 53 8.82 -23.84 14.26
N SER A 54 9.62 -24.77 14.80
CA SER A 54 9.17 -25.78 15.77
C SER A 54 8.56 -25.20 17.05
N ASP A 55 8.93 -23.96 17.39
CA ASP A 55 8.43 -23.22 18.55
C ASP A 55 7.27 -22.26 18.19
N ALA A 56 6.66 -22.44 17.00
CA ALA A 56 5.63 -21.58 16.43
C ALA A 56 6.04 -20.11 16.27
N GLN A 57 7.34 -19.85 16.15
CA GLN A 57 7.85 -18.51 15.90
C GLN A 57 7.80 -18.20 14.40
N MET A 58 7.26 -17.03 14.07
CA MET A 58 7.12 -16.57 12.70
C MET A 58 8.41 -15.93 12.20
N THR A 59 8.80 -16.32 10.99
CA THR A 59 9.88 -15.68 10.24
C THR A 59 9.41 -15.38 8.82
N ILE A 60 9.72 -14.20 8.31
CA ILE A 60 9.44 -13.84 6.92
C ILE A 60 10.42 -14.53 5.97
N THR A 61 9.93 -15.02 4.83
CA THR A 61 10.77 -15.61 3.78
C THR A 61 11.34 -14.54 2.84
N GLU A 62 12.32 -14.92 2.02
CA GLU A 62 12.80 -14.05 0.93
C GLU A 62 11.67 -13.69 -0.04
N LEU A 63 10.73 -14.61 -0.27
CA LEU A 63 9.56 -14.35 -1.09
C LEU A 63 8.68 -13.29 -0.43
N GLY A 64 8.38 -13.42 0.87
CA GLY A 64 7.61 -12.40 1.61
C GLY A 64 8.26 -11.02 1.60
N ARG A 65 9.58 -10.94 1.73
CA ARG A 65 10.33 -9.67 1.63
C ARG A 65 10.21 -9.06 0.22
N ALA A 66 10.30 -9.89 -0.82
CA ALA A 66 10.13 -9.44 -2.19
C ALA A 66 8.69 -8.95 -2.44
N SER A 67 7.69 -9.64 -1.89
CA SER A 67 6.28 -9.27 -1.96
C SER A 67 6.02 -7.89 -1.36
N LEU A 68 6.54 -7.62 -0.16
CA LEU A 68 6.43 -6.29 0.48
C LEU A 68 7.03 -5.19 -0.40
N LYS A 69 8.23 -5.43 -0.93
CA LYS A 69 8.91 -4.45 -1.78
C LYS A 69 8.16 -4.19 -3.09
N GLU A 70 7.57 -5.22 -3.69
CA GLU A 70 6.73 -5.07 -4.88
C GLU A 70 5.47 -4.25 -4.56
N HIS A 71 4.80 -4.56 -3.44
CA HIS A 71 3.61 -3.85 -2.95
C HIS A 71 3.90 -2.36 -2.73
N ASP A 72 4.98 -2.03 -2.00
CA ASP A 72 5.41 -0.65 -1.78
C ASP A 72 5.64 0.11 -3.09
N SER A 73 6.27 -0.55 -4.06
CA SER A 73 6.49 0.04 -5.38
C SER A 73 5.19 0.29 -6.12
N MET A 74 4.21 -0.62 -6.01
CA MET A 74 2.88 -0.46 -6.60
C MET A 74 2.12 0.69 -5.96
N LEU A 75 2.15 0.81 -4.63
CA LEU A 75 1.52 1.91 -3.89
C LEU A 75 2.13 3.26 -4.27
N LEU A 76 3.46 3.34 -4.40
CA LEU A 76 4.14 4.56 -4.83
C LEU A 76 3.78 4.95 -6.27
N LYS A 77 3.74 3.98 -7.19
CA LYS A 77 3.31 4.21 -8.58
C LYS A 77 1.86 4.68 -8.64
N ALA A 78 0.96 4.04 -7.90
CA ALA A 78 -0.45 4.40 -7.85
C ALA A 78 -0.65 5.83 -7.31
N LYS A 79 0.10 6.21 -6.25
CA LYS A 79 0.12 7.59 -5.75
C LYS A 79 0.62 8.56 -6.82
N HIS A 80 1.73 8.25 -7.49
CA HIS A 80 2.29 9.11 -8.52
C HIS A 80 1.33 9.32 -9.70
N THR A 81 0.68 8.25 -10.18
CA THR A 81 -0.34 8.34 -11.24
C THR A 81 -1.49 9.26 -10.83
N LYS A 82 -2.02 9.10 -9.61
CA LYS A 82 -3.07 10.00 -9.08
C LYS A 82 -2.62 11.46 -9.04
N TYR A 83 -1.39 11.73 -8.59
CA TYR A 83 -0.85 13.10 -8.60
C TYR A 83 -0.75 13.68 -10.02
N VAL A 84 -0.29 12.89 -10.99
CA VAL A 84 -0.18 13.32 -12.39
C VAL A 84 -1.57 13.61 -12.97
N GLU A 85 -2.58 12.79 -12.68
CA GLU A 85 -3.97 13.02 -13.12
C GLU A 85 -4.55 14.30 -12.50
N LEU A 86 -4.36 14.52 -11.21
CA LEU A 86 -4.78 15.75 -10.54
C LEU A 86 -4.10 16.99 -11.14
N LEU A 87 -2.81 16.91 -11.42
CA LEU A 87 -2.05 18.01 -12.00
C LEU A 87 -2.55 18.34 -13.42
N LYS A 88 -2.84 17.31 -14.23
CA LYS A 88 -3.44 17.47 -15.57
C LYS A 88 -4.81 18.15 -15.53
N PHE A 89 -5.57 17.99 -14.45
CA PHE A 89 -6.85 18.67 -14.26
C PHE A 89 -6.67 20.11 -13.73
N LEU A 90 -5.77 20.32 -12.77
CA LEU A 90 -5.58 21.61 -12.12
C LEU A 90 -4.94 22.66 -13.04
N ILE A 91 -3.94 22.29 -13.85
CA ILE A 91 -3.22 23.26 -14.71
C ILE A 91 -4.19 24.00 -15.68
N PRO A 92 -5.03 23.31 -16.48
CA PRO A 92 -5.99 23.98 -17.36
C PRO A 92 -7.02 24.81 -16.60
N THR A 93 -7.43 24.35 -15.41
CA THR A 93 -8.40 25.05 -14.57
C THR A 93 -7.84 26.38 -14.07
N PHE A 94 -6.59 26.41 -13.61
CA PHE A 94 -5.91 27.64 -13.20
C PHE A 94 -5.68 28.59 -14.36
N ILE A 95 -5.31 28.09 -15.54
CA ILE A 95 -5.17 28.92 -16.75
C ILE A 95 -6.51 29.58 -17.10
N SER A 96 -7.60 28.79 -17.08
CA SER A 96 -8.95 29.30 -17.37
C SER A 96 -9.40 30.33 -16.34
N LEU A 97 -9.11 30.11 -15.06
CA LEU A 97 -9.43 31.04 -13.98
C LEU A 97 -8.64 32.35 -14.12
N ALA A 98 -7.35 32.28 -14.45
CA ALA A 98 -6.53 33.46 -14.69
C ALA A 98 -7.04 34.28 -15.88
N ALA A 99 -7.41 33.61 -16.98
CA ALA A 99 -8.00 34.27 -18.15
C ALA A 99 -9.33 34.97 -17.80
N LEU A 100 -10.18 34.34 -16.98
CA LEU A 100 -11.43 34.94 -16.52
C LEU A 100 -11.17 36.20 -15.67
N ILE A 101 -10.22 36.16 -14.73
CA ILE A 101 -9.85 37.30 -13.90
C ILE A 101 -9.36 38.47 -14.77
N VAL A 102 -8.48 38.21 -15.74
CA VAL A 102 -8.00 39.22 -16.68
C VAL A 102 -9.15 39.84 -17.48
N SER A 103 -10.10 39.02 -17.94
CA SER A 103 -11.27 39.48 -18.66
C SER A 103 -12.17 40.39 -17.81
N ILE A 104 -12.37 40.07 -16.52
CA ILE A 104 -13.17 40.88 -15.60
C ILE A 104 -12.49 42.23 -15.34
N ILE A 105 -11.18 42.23 -15.12
CA ILE A 105 -10.41 43.48 -14.89
C ILE A 105 -10.50 44.39 -16.11
N ALA A 106 -10.36 43.83 -17.32
CA ALA A 106 -10.48 44.61 -18.55
C ALA A 106 -11.86 45.27 -18.70
N LEU A 107 -12.93 44.53 -18.37
CA LEU A 107 -14.31 45.05 -18.40
C LEU A 107 -14.54 46.19 -17.39
N LEU A 108 -13.92 46.14 -16.21
CA LEU A 108 -14.03 47.18 -15.19
C LEU A 108 -13.23 48.45 -15.52
N GLN A 109 -12.25 48.34 -16.42
CA GLN A 109 -11.43 49.48 -16.89
C GLN A 109 -12.00 50.14 -18.16
N THR A 110 -13.06 49.57 -18.74
CA THR A 110 -13.80 50.15 -19.87
C THR A 110 -14.98 50.98 -19.37
#